data_AF-A0A6A7RZP3-F1
#
_entry.id   AF-A0A6A7RZP3-F1
#
_cell.length_a   1.000
_cell.length_b   1.000
_cell.length_c   1.000
_cell.angle_alpha   90.00
_cell.angle_beta   90.00
_cell.angle_gamma   90.00
#
_symmetry.space_group_name_H-M   'P 1'
#
loop_
_entity.id
_entity.type
_entity.pdbx_description
1 polymer ?
#
loop_
_entity_poly.entity_id
_entity_poly.type
_entity_poly.pdbx_seq_one_letter_code
_entity_poly.pdbx_strand_id
1 'polypeptide(L)'
;VYELVSEMAKRAGHSGVIEFMPWDAAQRIAQTQPNIGILALTRSPEREDKYSWLAKLYTDDLVVVGGAGIDVASLDKVKDRPIGVLSNSGAEAL
;
A
#
# COMPACT_ATOMS: atom_id res chain seq x y z
N VAL A 1 -6.85 -6.61 4.19
CA VAL A 1 -7.50 -5.44 3.54
C VAL A 1 -8.75 -5.83 2.77
N TYR A 2 -8.66 -6.80 1.84
CA TYR A 2 -9.79 -7.21 0.99
C TYR A 2 -11.08 -7.50 1.79
N GLU A 3 -11.02 -8.41 2.75
CA GLU A 3 -12.19 -8.81 3.56
C GLU A 3 -12.81 -7.63 4.31
N LEU A 4 -11.97 -6.77 4.88
CA LEU A 4 -12.40 -5.56 5.58
C LEU A 4 -13.18 -4.62 4.64
N VAL A 5 -12.65 -4.35 3.46
CA VAL A 5 -13.27 -3.45 2.49
C VAL A 5 -14.54 -4.07 1.89
N SER A 6 -14.53 -5.37 1.60
CA SER A 6 -15.70 -6.11 1.13
C SER A 6 -16.86 -6.04 2.14
N GLU A 7 -16.57 -6.21 3.43
CA GLU A 7 -17.56 -6.10 4.49
C GLU A 7 -18.05 -4.65 4.67
N MET A 8 -17.16 -3.65 4.56
CA MET A 8 -17.55 -2.23 4.57
C MET A 8 -18.49 -1.89 3.40
N ALA A 9 -18.17 -2.34 2.18
CA ALA A 9 -18.99 -2.13 1.00
C ALA A 9 -20.39 -2.75 1.17
N LYS A 10 -20.44 -3.99 1.67
CA LYS A 10 -21.70 -4.67 2.00
C LYS A 10 -22.56 -3.89 2.98
N ARG A 11 -21.97 -3.37 4.07
CA ARG A 11 -22.69 -2.56 5.07
C ARG A 11 -23.16 -1.21 4.54
N ALA A 12 -22.41 -0.63 3.61
CA ALA A 12 -22.79 0.61 2.93
C ALA A 12 -23.84 0.40 1.81
N GLY A 13 -24.28 -0.83 1.56
CA GLY A 13 -25.19 -1.15 0.45
C GLY A 13 -24.54 -1.01 -0.92
N HIS A 14 -23.21 -1.06 -1.01
CA HIS A 14 -22.47 -0.93 -2.24
C HIS A 14 -22.14 -2.31 -2.84
N SER A 15 -22.44 -2.51 -4.12
CA SER A 15 -22.18 -3.75 -4.86
C SER A 15 -20.91 -3.70 -5.71
N GLY A 16 -19.98 -2.79 -5.38
CA GLY A 16 -18.76 -2.56 -6.16
C GLY A 16 -17.89 -3.80 -6.27
N VAL A 17 -17.22 -3.94 -7.42
CA VAL A 17 -16.27 -5.03 -7.69
C VAL A 17 -14.87 -4.59 -7.25
N ILE A 18 -14.15 -5.46 -6.54
CA ILE A 18 -12.73 -5.27 -6.26
C ILE A 18 -11.94 -6.01 -7.35
N GLU A 19 -11.14 -5.28 -8.11
CA GLU A 19 -10.32 -5.83 -9.19
C GLU A 19 -8.84 -5.83 -8.81
N PHE A 20 -8.15 -6.92 -9.16
CA PHE A 20 -6.71 -7.04 -8.98
C PHE A 20 -5.99 -6.73 -10.28
N MET A 21 -4.99 -5.85 -10.22
CA MET A 21 -4.22 -5.40 -11.38
C MET A 21 -2.80 -4.97 -10.96
N PRO A 22 -1.88 -4.76 -11.92
CA PRO A 22 -0.55 -4.21 -11.61
C PRO A 22 -0.65 -2.89 -10.83
N TRP A 23 0.21 -2.73 -9.82
CA TRP A 23 0.11 -1.63 -8.85
C TRP A 23 0.13 -0.23 -9.49
N ASP A 24 0.98 -0.03 -10.49
CA ASP A 24 1.05 1.24 -11.23
C ASP A 24 -0.24 1.54 -12.01
N ALA A 25 -0.92 0.49 -12.52
CA ALA A 25 -2.20 0.64 -13.18
C ALA A 25 -3.31 1.02 -12.18
N ALA A 26 -3.33 0.37 -11.01
CA ALA A 26 -4.28 0.69 -9.95
C ALA A 26 -4.13 2.15 -9.47
N GLN A 27 -2.90 2.60 -9.22
CA GLN A 27 -2.65 3.98 -8.79
C GLN A 27 -3.06 4.99 -9.86
N ARG A 28 -2.72 4.73 -11.13
CA ARG A 28 -3.11 5.61 -12.23
C ARG A 28 -4.62 5.75 -12.33
N ILE A 29 -5.35 4.64 -12.35
CA ILE A 29 -6.81 4.65 -12.49
C ILE A 29 -7.46 5.36 -11.29
N ALA A 30 -6.99 5.10 -10.07
CA ALA A 30 -7.52 5.77 -8.87
C ALA A 30 -7.26 7.29 -8.84
N GLN A 31 -6.20 7.77 -9.50
CA GLN A 31 -5.89 9.21 -9.58
C GLN A 31 -6.61 9.90 -10.74
N THR A 32 -6.90 9.20 -11.84
CA THR A 32 -7.39 9.83 -13.08
C THR A 32 -8.85 9.56 -13.38
N GLN A 33 -9.47 8.55 -12.78
CA GLN A 33 -10.87 8.20 -13.02
C GLN A 33 -11.76 8.52 -11.83
N PRO A 34 -12.98 9.03 -12.07
CA PRO A 34 -13.90 9.34 -10.99
C PRO A 34 -14.47 8.07 -10.35
N ASN A 35 -14.84 8.16 -9.07
CA ASN A 35 -15.54 7.10 -8.32
C ASN A 35 -14.76 5.79 -8.18
N ILE A 36 -13.44 5.84 -8.19
CA ILE A 36 -12.58 4.68 -7.96
C ILE A 36 -11.78 4.88 -6.67
N GLY A 37 -11.87 3.89 -5.78
CA GLY A 37 -11.03 3.79 -4.59
C GLY A 37 -9.85 2.85 -4.83
N ILE A 38 -8.72 3.13 -4.17
CA ILE A 38 -7.57 2.23 -4.10
C ILE A 38 -7.41 1.72 -2.68
N LEU A 39 -7.13 0.43 -2.54
CA LEU A 39 -7.04 -0.26 -1.26
C LEU A 39 -5.57 -0.50 -0.90
N ALA A 40 -5.27 -0.59 0.40
CA ALA A 40 -3.92 -0.84 0.92
C ALA A 40 -2.85 0.21 0.50
N LEU A 41 -3.27 1.45 0.23
CA LEU A 41 -2.35 2.54 -0.10
C LEU A 41 -1.77 3.18 1.17
N THR A 42 -0.45 3.16 1.32
CA THR A 42 0.26 3.90 2.39
C THR A 42 0.09 5.40 2.20
N ARG A 43 -0.41 6.08 3.25
CA ARG A 43 -0.48 7.54 3.32
C ARG A 43 0.90 8.12 3.64
N SER A 44 1.34 9.07 2.83
CA SER A 44 2.61 9.79 2.96
C SER A 44 2.45 11.26 2.54
N PRO A 45 3.36 12.17 2.94
CA PRO A 45 3.30 13.57 2.53
C PRO A 45 3.22 13.77 1.01
N GLU A 46 3.93 12.96 0.23
CA GLU A 46 4.02 13.05 -1.24
C GLU A 46 2.73 12.60 -1.95
N ARG A 47 1.82 11.97 -1.21
CA ARG A 47 0.53 11.45 -1.70
C ARG A 47 -0.66 12.22 -1.16
N GLU A 48 -0.45 13.11 -0.19
CA GLU A 48 -1.54 13.78 0.51
C GLU A 48 -2.47 14.51 -0.47
N ASP A 49 -1.88 15.27 -1.41
CA ASP A 49 -2.63 16.04 -2.40
C ASP A 49 -3.13 15.23 -3.61
N LYS A 50 -2.79 13.92 -3.68
CA LYS A 50 -3.15 13.06 -4.82
C LYS A 50 -4.41 12.24 -4.57
N TYR A 51 -4.86 12.14 -3.33
CA TYR A 51 -5.95 11.24 -2.92
C TYR A 51 -6.86 11.89 -1.88
N SER A 52 -8.14 11.53 -1.94
CA SER A 52 -9.06 11.78 -0.83
C SER A 52 -8.99 10.62 0.17
N TRP A 53 -8.48 10.88 1.37
CA TRP A 53 -8.31 9.86 2.41
C TRP A 53 -9.60 9.65 3.21
N LEU A 54 -10.32 8.56 2.92
CA LEU A 54 -11.64 8.30 3.51
C LEU A 54 -11.57 7.76 4.95
N ALA A 55 -10.70 6.78 5.20
CA ALA A 55 -10.60 6.12 6.50
C ALA A 55 -9.20 5.49 6.69
N LYS A 56 -8.69 5.56 7.92
CA LYS A 56 -7.53 4.75 8.34
C LYS A 56 -8.01 3.34 8.62
N LEU A 57 -7.59 2.36 7.81
CA LEU A 57 -7.98 0.97 7.98
C LEU A 57 -7.15 0.26 9.08
N TYR A 58 -5.83 0.43 9.06
CA TYR A 58 -4.90 -0.09 10.06
C TYR A 58 -3.54 0.64 9.94
N THR A 59 -2.63 0.39 10.87
CA THR A 59 -1.21 0.77 10.74
C THR A 59 -0.44 -0.45 10.25
N ASP A 60 0.38 -0.30 9.22
CA ASP A 60 1.22 -1.36 8.67
C ASP A 60 2.68 -1.13 9.07
N ASP A 61 3.37 -2.19 9.47
CA ASP A 61 4.79 -2.13 9.85
C ASP A 61 5.64 -2.54 8.64
N LEU A 62 6.44 -1.59 8.14
CA LEU A 62 7.42 -1.89 7.10
C LEU A 62 8.62 -2.60 7.72
N VAL A 63 8.86 -3.83 7.27
CA VAL A 63 9.94 -4.69 7.78
C VAL A 63 10.94 -5.01 6.69
N VAL A 64 12.20 -5.18 7.08
CA VAL A 64 13.26 -5.71 6.21
C VAL A 64 13.35 -7.21 6.42
N VAL A 65 13.28 -7.97 5.33
CA VAL A 65 13.41 -9.43 5.35
C VAL A 65 14.69 -9.84 4.66
N GLY A 66 15.50 -10.63 5.35
CA GLY A 66 16.76 -11.18 4.83
C GLY A 66 16.57 -12.59 4.29
N GLY A 67 17.36 -12.94 3.26
CA GLY A 67 17.54 -14.33 2.85
C GLY A 67 18.31 -15.14 3.89
N ALA A 68 18.44 -16.45 3.66
CA ALA A 68 19.16 -17.35 4.56
C ALA A 68 20.58 -16.84 4.86
N GLY A 69 20.95 -16.79 6.14
CA GLY A 69 22.26 -16.33 6.60
C GLY A 69 22.45 -14.81 6.66
N ILE A 70 21.45 -14.01 6.28
CA ILE A 70 21.50 -12.55 6.43
C ILE A 70 20.93 -12.17 7.80
N ASP A 71 21.76 -11.53 8.61
CA ASP A 71 21.37 -10.99 9.91
C ASP A 71 20.63 -9.66 9.75
N VAL A 72 19.30 -9.71 9.90
CA VAL A 72 18.38 -8.56 9.85
C VAL A 72 17.90 -8.12 11.24
N ALA A 73 18.65 -8.43 12.30
CA ALA A 73 18.24 -8.07 13.66
C ALA A 73 18.26 -6.55 13.92
N SER A 74 18.95 -5.76 13.08
CA SER A 74 18.89 -4.30 13.07
C SER A 74 19.21 -3.73 11.69
N LEU A 75 18.75 -2.50 11.41
CA LEU A 75 19.02 -1.82 10.14
C LEU A 75 20.52 -1.56 9.92
N ASP A 76 21.28 -1.29 10.99
CA ASP A 76 22.73 -1.06 10.90
C ASP A 76 23.49 -2.24 10.29
N LYS A 77 22.99 -3.47 10.47
CA LYS A 77 23.65 -4.69 9.94
C LYS A 77 23.44 -4.88 8.44
N VAL A 78 22.47 -4.19 7.86
CA VAL A 78 22.10 -4.34 6.44
C VAL A 78 22.15 -3.05 5.64
N LYS A 79 22.50 -1.91 6.26
CA LYS A 79 22.55 -0.59 5.61
C LYS A 79 23.45 -0.53 4.36
N ASP A 80 24.51 -1.33 4.32
CA ASP A 80 25.48 -1.36 3.22
C ASP A 80 25.14 -2.42 2.15
N ARG A 81 23.98 -3.07 2.25
CA ARG A 81 23.52 -4.08 1.30
C ARG A 81 22.50 -3.48 0.32
N PRO A 82 22.40 -4.02 -0.92
CA PRO A 82 21.28 -3.70 -1.79
C PRO A 82 19.95 -4.12 -1.14
N ILE A 83 19.00 -3.18 -1.06
CA ILE A 83 17.65 -3.41 -0.56
C ILE A 83 16.68 -3.19 -1.72
N GLY A 84 15.81 -4.18 -1.95
CA GLY A 84 14.73 -4.09 -2.92
C GLY A 84 13.42 -3.72 -2.24
N VAL A 85 12.63 -2.87 -2.88
CA VAL A 85 11.27 -2.51 -2.45
C VAL A 85 10.31 -2.67 -3.63
N LEU A 86 9.01 -2.76 -3.35
CA LEU A 86 8.00 -2.65 -4.39
C LEU A 86 7.99 -1.21 -4.93
N SER A 87 8.13 -1.05 -6.24
CA SER A 87 8.07 0.26 -6.89
C SER A 87 6.72 0.93 -6.65
N ASN A 88 6.76 2.24 -6.41
CA ASN A 88 5.63 3.07 -5.99
C ASN A 88 4.89 2.53 -4.75
N SER A 89 5.55 1.81 -3.85
CA SER A 89 4.97 1.41 -2.55
C SER A 89 5.27 2.45 -1.46
N GLY A 90 4.69 2.26 -0.27
CA GLY A 90 5.07 3.07 0.89
C GLY A 90 6.54 2.91 1.30
N ALA A 91 7.15 1.75 1.02
CA ALA A 91 8.55 1.48 1.36
C ALA A 91 9.55 2.24 0.49
N GLU A 92 9.14 2.70 -0.69
CA GLU A 92 9.99 3.49 -1.58
C GLU A 92 10.13 4.95 -1.12
N ALA A 93 9.24 5.42 -0.26
CA ALA A 93 9.27 6.77 0.30
C ALA A 93 10.13 6.89 1.58
N LEU A 94 10.75 5.79 2.04
CA LEU A 94 11.63 5.74 3.22
C LEU A 94 13.10 5.84 2.81
#